data_AF-A0A0G1IMJ4-F1
#
_entry.id   AF-A0A0G1IMJ4-F1
#
_cell.length_a   1.000
_cell.length_b   1.000
_cell.length_c   1.000
_cell.angle_alpha   90.00
_cell.angle_beta   90.00
_cell.angle_gamma   90.00
#
_symmetry.space_group_name_H-M   'P 1'
#
loop_
_entity.id
_entity.type
_entity.pdbx_description
1 polymer ?
#
loop_
_entity_poly.entity_id
_entity_poly.type
_entity_poly.pdbx_seq_one_letter_code
_entity_poly.pdbx_strand_id
1 'polypeptide(L)' 'MYLPKYKKGEKIKMASDKVDFLKYLIRLAYETGSLNAKKYFVLEEKVLELGKIMGGWLKSV' A
#
# COMPACT_ATOMS: atom_id res chain seq x y z
N MET A 1 -9.93 3.96 29.87
CA MET A 1 -9.32 2.65 29.57
C MET A 1 -8.41 2.82 28.36
N TYR A 2 -7.10 2.97 28.58
CA TYR A 2 -6.14 3.24 27.50
C TYR A 2 -5.88 1.93 26.73
N LEU A 3 -6.34 1.86 25.48
CA LEU A 3 -6.06 0.74 24.59
C LEU A 3 -4.54 0.63 24.37
N PRO A 4 -3.94 -0.56 24.55
CA PRO A 4 -2.49 -0.72 24.45
C PRO A 4 -2.05 -0.37 23.02
N LYS A 5 -1.13 0.60 22.91
CA LYS A 5 -0.57 1.12 21.64
C LYS A 5 -0.05 0.01 20.70
N TYR A 6 0.24 -1.17 21.24
CA TYR A 6 0.72 -2.36 20.56
C TYR A 6 -0.19 -2.88 19.41
N LYS A 7 -1.52 -2.93 19.60
CA LYS A 7 -2.45 -3.44 18.56
C LYS A 7 -2.64 -2.50 17.38
N LYS A 8 -2.33 -1.21 17.54
CA LYS A 8 -2.50 -0.20 16.48
C LYS A 8 -1.37 -0.32 15.44
N GLY A 9 -0.14 -0.53 15.91
CA GLY A 9 1.02 -0.74 15.05
C GLY A 9 0.91 -2.00 14.19
N GLU A 10 0.41 -3.11 14.75
CA GLU A 10 0.22 -4.37 14.00
C GLU A 10 -0.77 -4.22 12.84
N LYS A 11 -1.89 -3.51 13.05
CA LYS A 11 -2.87 -3.25 11.98
C LYS A 11 -2.33 -2.34 10.89
N ILE A 12 -1.53 -1.33 11.26
CA ILE A 12 -0.87 -0.44 10.28
C ILE A 12 0.17 -1.22 9.49
N LYS A 13 0.93 -2.09 10.14
CA LYS A 13 1.92 -2.95 9.48
C LYS A 13 1.25 -3.91 8.49
N MET A 14 0.18 -4.60 8.89
CA MET A 14 -0.62 -5.43 7.99
C MET A 14 -1.19 -4.64 6.80
N ALA A 15 -1.63 -3.40 7.02
CA ALA A 15 -2.12 -2.55 5.94
C ALA A 15 -0.99 -2.15 4.97
N SER A 16 0.19 -1.82 5.49
CA SER A 16 1.39 -1.56 4.69
C SER A 16 1.78 -2.76 3.82
N ASP A 17 1.85 -3.97 4.41
CA ASP A 17 2.14 -5.20 3.67
C ASP A 17 1.15 -5.43 2.53
N LYS A 18 -0.14 -5.17 2.76
CA LYS A 18 -1.17 -5.28 1.72
C LYS A 18 -1.00 -4.26 0.59
N VAL A 19 -0.59 -3.03 0.91
CA VAL A 19 -0.33 -1.99 -0.11
C VAL A 19 0.90 -2.34 -0.93
N ASP A 20 1.95 -2.87 -0.30
CA ASP A 20 3.15 -3.34 -1.01
C ASP A 20 2.81 -4.51 -1.95
N PHE A 21 2.02 -5.46 -1.47
CA PHE A 21 1.54 -6.57 -2.29
C PHE A 21 0.68 -6.09 -3.47
N LEU A 22 -0.21 -5.11 -3.23
CA LEU A 22 -1.03 -4.53 -4.29
C LEU A 22 -0.17 -3.85 -5.36
N LYS A 23 0.91 -3.16 -4.96
CA LYS A 23 1.88 -2.55 -5.89
C LYS A 23 2.53 -3.61 -6.77
N TYR A 24 2.89 -4.75 -6.18
CA TYR A 24 3.46 -5.89 -6.89
C TYR A 24 2.48 -6.48 -7.91
N LEU A 25 1.21 -6.67 -7.51
CA LEU A 25 0.15 -7.17 -8.41
C LEU A 25 -0.11 -6.22 -9.59
N ILE A 26 -0.08 -4.92 -9.37
CA ILE A 26 -0.29 -3.92 -10.44
C ILE A 26 0.85 -3.96 -11.45
N ARG A 27 2.10 -4.10 -10.97
CA ARG A 27 3.28 -4.26 -11.82
C ARG A 27 3.22 -5.56 -12.62
N LEU A 28 2.85 -6.66 -11.97
CA LEU A 28 2.64 -7.95 -12.62
C LEU A 28 1.52 -7.89 -13.68
N ALA A 29 0.43 -7.20 -13.39
CA ALA A 29 -0.68 -7.03 -14.33
C ALA A 29 -0.28 -6.19 -15.56
N TYR A 30 0.63 -5.24 -15.40
CA TYR A 30 1.21 -4.49 -16.51
C TYR A 30 2.18 -5.34 -17.34
N GLU A 31 3.07 -6.08 -16.67
CA GLU A 31 4.03 -6.99 -17.33
C GLU A 31 3.35 -8.12 -18.11
N THR A 32 2.23 -8.64 -17.59
CA THR A 32 1.42 -9.66 -18.29
C THR A 32 0.54 -9.08 -19.40
N GLY A 33 0.57 -7.77 -19.64
CA GLY A 33 -0.26 -7.09 -20.64
C GLY A 33 -1.76 -7.01 -20.28
N SER A 34 -2.13 -7.41 -19.07
CA SER A 34 -3.51 -7.33 -18.56
C SER A 34 -3.94 -5.88 -18.29
N LEU A 35 -2.98 -5.01 -17.97
CA LEU A 35 -3.19 -3.57 -17.79
C LEU A 35 -2.55 -2.76 -18.91
N ASN A 36 -3.36 -1.89 -19.53
CA ASN A 36 -2.87 -0.90 -20.49
C ASN A 36 -2.07 0.21 -19.77
N ALA A 37 -1.04 0.76 -20.42
CA ALA A 37 -0.10 1.73 -19.82
C ALA A 37 -0.79 2.93 -19.15
N LYS A 38 -1.85 3.47 -19.78
CA LYS A 38 -2.64 4.56 -19.19
C LYS A 38 -3.31 4.18 -17.86
N LYS A 39 -3.84 2.95 -17.77
CA LYS A 39 -4.47 2.45 -16.54
C LYS A 39 -3.42 2.14 -15.48
N TYR A 40 -2.27 1.61 -15.90
CA TYR A 40 -1.15 1.32 -15.01
C TYR A 40 -0.65 2.60 -14.32
N PHE A 41 -0.41 3.66 -15.08
CA PHE A 41 0.09 4.93 -14.53
C PHE A 41 -0.85 5.50 -13.46
N VAL A 42 -2.16 5.51 -13.73
CA VAL A 42 -3.16 6.00 -12.78
C VAL A 42 -3.24 5.13 -11.53
N LEU A 43 -3.14 3.80 -11.66
CA LEU A 43 -3.16 2.90 -10.50
C LEU A 43 -1.86 2.97 -9.69
N GLU A 44 -0.72 3.04 -10.36
CA GLU A 44 0.59 3.14 -9.75
C GLU A 44 0.71 4.44 -8.94
N GLU A 45 0.25 5.57 -9.47
CA GLU A 45 0.27 6.85 -8.78
C GLU A 45 -0.57 6.79 -7.49
N LYS A 46 -1.80 6.26 -7.57
CA LYS A 46 -2.66 6.07 -6.39
C LYS A 46 -2.05 5.13 -5.35
N VAL A 47 -1.42 4.04 -5.77
CA VAL A 47 -0.77 3.09 -4.86
C VAL A 47 0.49 3.67 -4.24
N LEU A 48 1.25 4.50 -4.97
CA LEU A 48 2.38 5.26 -4.44
C LEU A 48 1.95 6.24 -3.35
N GLU A 49 0.84 6.97 -3.57
CA GLU A 49 0.27 7.86 -2.56
C GLU A 49 -0.18 7.08 -1.32
N LEU A 50 -0.88 5.96 -1.50
CA LEU A 50 -1.27 5.08 -0.41
C LEU A 50 -0.05 4.58 0.38
N GLY A 51 1.03 4.16 -0.30
CA GLY A 51 2.27 3.72 0.34
C GLY A 51 2.94 4.83 1.16
N LYS A 52 2.95 6.07 0.66
CA LYS A 52 3.47 7.24 1.40
C LYS A 52 2.65 7.52 2.67
N ILE A 53 1.32 7.47 2.58
CA ILE A 53 0.43 7.71 3.72
C ILE A 53 0.61 6.61 4.77
N MET A 54 0.64 5.35 4.34
CA MET A 54 0.84 4.20 5.23
C MET A 54 2.22 4.25 5.90
N GLY A 55 3.29 4.56 5.16
CA GLY A 55 4.63 4.73 5.72
C GLY A 55 4.74 5.90 6.71
N GLY A 56 4.02 7.00 6.47
CA GLY A 56 3.89 8.10 7.40
C GLY A 56 3.20 7.70 8.71
N TRP A 57 2.15 6.89 8.63
CA TRP A 57 1.47 6.35 9.81
C TRP A 57 2.32 5.34 10.58
N LEU A 58 3.13 4.55 9.87
CA LEU A 58 4.04 3.57 10.48
C LEU A 58 5.19 4.26 11.24
N LYS A 59 5.68 5.41 10.74
CA LYS A 59 6.65 6.26 11.46
C LYS A 59 6.05 7.01 12.65
N SER A 60 4.73 7.23 12.64
CA SER A 60 4.04 7.99 13.69
C SER A 60 3.56 7.13 14.87
N VAL A 61 3.69 5.79 14.78
CA VAL A 61 3.25 4.84 15.81
C VAL A 61 4.35 4.46 16.80
#